data_AF-A0A836CFH7-F1
#
_entry.id   AF-A0A836CFH7-F1
#
_cell.length_a   1.000
_cell.length_b   1.000
_cell.length_c   1.000
_cell.angle_alpha   90.00
_cell.angle_beta   90.00
_cell.angle_gamma   90.00
#
_symmetry.space_group_name_H-M   'P 1'
#
loop_
_entity.id
_entity.type
_entity.pdbx_description
1 polymer ?
#
loop_
_entity_poly.entity_id
_entity_poly.type
_entity_poly.pdbx_seq_one_letter_code
_entity_poly.pdbx_strand_id
1 'polypeptide(L)'
;RNRHCSADGCKRQPSFGYDGRPPQFCAEHKYDGMANVVSRRCDAPDCKRQPIYGLPGERRPRFCSSHKGADMIDIKNRRCEAEGCSTHPTYGFAGQKRRFCGAHKLEGMLDFKSSRCSTPGCPRRPSYAFPGKRASRCSGHKVMGMIDVKHRHCEAPNCSKRVETRRRGSTASSSSAAQQD
;
A
#
# COMPACT_ATOMS: atom_id res chain seq x y z
N ARG A 1 0.16 1.63 -13.96
CA ARG A 1 -0.05 2.90 -14.70
C ARG A 1 1.32 3.57 -14.80
N ASN A 2 1.90 3.62 -15.99
CA ASN A 2 3.01 4.53 -16.27
C ASN A 2 2.40 5.93 -16.33
N ARG A 3 2.36 6.61 -15.18
CA ARG A 3 2.01 8.01 -15.16
C ARG A 3 3.24 8.76 -15.65
N HIS A 4 3.03 9.65 -16.59
CA HIS A 4 4.04 10.60 -17.03
C HIS A 4 3.79 11.94 -16.33
N CYS A 5 4.80 12.79 -16.37
CA CYS A 5 4.73 14.16 -15.89
C CYS A 5 3.55 14.89 -16.55
N SER A 6 2.85 15.73 -15.79
CA SER A 6 1.72 16.52 -16.25
C SER A 6 2.10 17.68 -17.17
N ALA A 7 3.40 17.98 -17.31
CA ALA A 7 3.89 18.92 -18.32
C ALA A 7 3.71 18.33 -19.72
N ASP A 8 3.26 19.16 -20.66
CA ASP A 8 3.00 18.76 -22.04
C ASP A 8 4.24 18.14 -22.70
N GLY A 9 4.05 17.05 -23.44
CA GLY A 9 5.14 16.32 -24.10
C GLY A 9 6.13 15.58 -23.19
N CYS A 10 6.04 15.70 -21.86
CA CYS A 10 7.04 15.14 -20.96
C CYS A 10 6.81 13.64 -20.67
N LYS A 11 7.73 12.78 -21.12
CA LYS A 11 7.69 11.32 -20.90
C LYS A 11 8.33 10.85 -19.59
N ARG A 12 8.82 11.76 -18.74
CA ARG A 12 9.45 11.41 -17.45
C ARG A 12 8.39 10.96 -16.44
N GLN A 13 8.74 10.04 -15.54
CA GLN A 13 7.87 9.65 -14.45
C GLN A 13 7.74 10.82 -13.44
N PRO A 14 6.53 11.16 -12.97
CA PRO A 14 6.36 12.22 -11.99
C PRO A 14 6.83 11.73 -10.62
N SER A 15 7.57 12.59 -9.93
CA SER A 15 8.05 12.38 -8.56
C SER A 15 7.73 13.53 -7.61
N PHE A 16 7.32 14.69 -8.13
CA PHE A 16 7.03 15.90 -7.38
C PHE A 16 5.52 16.17 -7.29
N GLY A 17 5.08 16.65 -6.13
CA GLY A 17 3.71 17.07 -5.88
C GLY A 17 3.55 17.68 -4.49
N TYR A 18 2.34 18.11 -4.17
CA TYR A 18 2.00 18.63 -2.84
C TYR A 18 1.82 17.51 -1.82
N ASP A 19 1.98 17.83 -0.54
CA ASP A 19 1.79 16.86 0.54
C ASP A 19 0.38 16.23 0.50
N GLY A 20 0.29 14.94 0.83
CA GLY A 20 -0.95 14.17 0.70
C GLY A 20 -1.41 13.85 -0.73
N ARG A 21 -0.88 14.51 -1.78
CA ARG A 21 -1.29 14.32 -3.18
C ARG A 21 -0.36 13.36 -3.95
N PRO A 22 -0.86 12.68 -5.00
CA PRO A 22 0.00 11.91 -5.89
C PRO A 22 1.00 12.82 -6.64
N PRO A 23 2.19 12.33 -7.00
CA PRO A 23 3.13 13.10 -7.81
C PRO A 23 2.52 13.39 -9.18
N GLN A 24 2.63 14.64 -9.61
CA GLN A 24 2.14 15.12 -10.91
C GLN A 24 3.28 15.55 -11.83
N PHE A 25 4.40 16.03 -11.29
CA PHE A 25 5.48 16.60 -12.07
C PHE A 25 6.81 15.87 -11.86
N CYS A 26 7.72 15.95 -12.83
CA CYS A 26 9.10 15.50 -12.66
C CYS A 26 9.95 16.59 -11.98
N ALA A 27 11.23 16.31 -11.71
CA ALA A 27 12.13 17.26 -11.04
C ALA A 27 12.32 18.59 -11.80
N GLU A 28 12.21 18.54 -13.12
CA GLU A 28 12.40 19.67 -14.03
C GLU A 28 11.15 20.54 -14.16
N HIS A 29 9.96 19.95 -13.99
CA HIS A 29 8.67 20.65 -14.10
C HIS A 29 8.02 20.90 -12.74
N LYS A 30 8.80 20.97 -11.66
CA LYS A 30 8.28 21.22 -10.31
C LYS A 30 7.91 22.69 -10.14
N TYR A 31 6.85 22.97 -9.37
CA TYR A 31 6.49 24.31 -8.93
C TYR A 31 6.93 24.57 -7.49
N ASP A 32 6.91 25.84 -7.08
CA ASP A 32 7.16 26.22 -5.69
C ASP A 32 6.14 25.54 -4.74
N GLY A 33 6.61 25.14 -3.56
CA GLY A 33 5.83 24.34 -2.60
C GLY A 33 5.66 22.85 -2.96
N MET A 34 6.17 22.36 -4.10
CA MET A 34 6.16 20.93 -4.41
C MET A 34 7.38 20.20 -3.85
N ALA A 35 7.17 19.03 -3.25
CA ALA A 35 8.23 18.17 -2.75
C ALA A 35 8.33 16.87 -3.55
N ASN A 36 9.49 16.21 -3.52
CA ASN A 36 9.62 14.85 -4.05
C ASN A 36 8.83 13.89 -3.15
N VAL A 37 7.60 13.58 -3.54
CA VAL A 37 6.70 12.69 -2.78
C VAL A 37 6.96 11.21 -3.02
N VAL A 38 7.80 10.87 -4.01
CA VAL A 38 8.22 9.48 -4.29
C VAL A 38 9.45 9.10 -3.46
N SER A 39 10.49 9.93 -3.50
CA SER A 39 11.74 9.78 -2.77
C SER A 39 11.87 10.89 -1.74
N ARG A 40 10.95 10.87 -0.75
CA ARG A 40 10.96 11.85 0.34
C ARG A 40 12.28 11.82 1.09
N ARG A 41 12.73 13.01 1.45
CA ARG A 41 13.87 13.25 2.32
C ARG A 41 13.38 13.64 3.70
N CYS A 42 14.28 13.56 4.67
CA CYS A 42 14.06 14.11 5.99
C CYS A 42 13.70 15.60 5.89
N ASP A 43 12.74 16.05 6.68
CA ASP A 43 12.27 17.45 6.71
C ASP A 43 13.28 18.42 7.38
N ALA A 44 14.43 17.91 7.83
CA ALA A 44 15.50 18.73 8.39
C ALA A 44 16.32 19.40 7.27
N PRO A 45 16.75 20.66 7.45
CA PRO A 45 17.55 21.38 6.45
C PRO A 45 18.81 20.59 6.08
N ASP A 46 19.17 20.63 4.79
CA ASP A 46 20.29 19.90 4.18
C ASP A 46 20.34 18.38 4.39
N CYS A 47 19.29 17.76 4.91
CA CYS A 47 19.27 16.32 5.14
C CYS A 47 18.79 15.54 3.90
N LYS A 48 19.68 14.69 3.35
CA LYS A 48 19.36 13.82 2.21
C LYS A 48 18.90 12.41 2.60
N ARG A 49 18.83 12.10 3.91
CA ARG A 49 18.47 10.76 4.42
C ARG A 49 16.96 10.50 4.26
N GLN A 50 16.57 9.23 4.12
CA GLN A 50 15.15 8.86 4.11
C GLN A 50 14.54 9.03 5.51
N PRO A 51 13.32 9.57 5.62
CA PRO A 51 12.63 9.67 6.88
C PRO A 51 12.10 8.30 7.31
N ILE A 52 12.22 8.01 8.60
CA ILE A 52 11.73 6.79 9.25
C ILE A 52 10.93 7.10 10.54
N TYR A 53 11.20 8.24 11.18
CA TYR A 53 10.53 8.72 12.39
C TYR A 53 9.45 9.77 12.08
N GLY A 54 8.43 9.82 12.91
CA GLY A 54 7.39 10.86 12.92
C GLY A 54 6.54 10.76 14.18
N LEU A 55 5.54 11.64 14.30
CA LEU A 55 4.68 11.68 15.49
C LEU A 55 3.71 10.47 15.55
N PRO A 56 3.28 10.05 16.75
CA PRO A 56 2.23 9.07 16.91
C PRO A 56 0.99 9.43 16.08
N GLY A 57 0.42 8.45 15.38
CA GLY A 57 -0.75 8.67 14.51
C GLY A 57 -0.43 9.13 13.08
N GLU A 58 0.76 9.70 12.81
CA GLU A 58 1.10 10.13 11.46
C GLU A 58 1.11 8.94 10.47
N ARG A 59 0.67 9.21 9.25
CA ARG A 59 0.63 8.19 8.19
C ARG A 59 2.00 7.95 7.57
N ARG A 60 2.87 8.95 7.58
CA ARG A 60 4.16 8.95 6.89
C ARG A 60 5.22 9.55 7.81
N PRO A 61 6.44 8.98 7.85
CA PRO A 61 7.55 9.58 8.59
C PRO A 61 8.04 10.86 7.92
N ARG A 62 8.53 11.79 8.75
CA ARG A 62 9.05 13.10 8.34
C ARG A 62 10.54 13.27 8.63
N PHE A 63 11.07 12.57 9.64
CA PHE A 63 12.44 12.74 10.10
C PHE A 63 13.26 11.46 10.02
N CYS A 64 14.58 11.58 9.83
CA CYS A 64 15.50 10.45 9.88
C CYS A 64 15.94 10.17 11.32
N SER A 65 16.72 9.11 11.54
CA SER A 65 17.22 8.74 12.89
C SER A 65 18.02 9.84 13.57
N SER A 66 18.79 10.63 12.81
CA SER A 66 19.58 11.75 13.34
C SER A 66 18.75 12.98 13.71
N HIS A 67 17.54 13.08 13.20
CA HIS A 67 16.67 14.26 13.39
C HIS A 67 15.35 13.88 14.06
N LYS A 68 15.30 12.75 14.78
CA LYS A 68 14.11 12.35 15.54
C LYS A 68 13.99 13.23 16.79
N GLY A 69 12.79 13.75 17.05
CA GLY A 69 12.44 14.33 18.35
C GLY A 69 12.18 13.25 19.41
N ALA A 70 12.12 13.64 20.68
CA ALA A 70 11.85 12.73 21.80
C ALA A 70 10.49 12.01 21.65
N ASP A 71 9.46 12.72 21.19
CA ASP A 71 8.10 12.20 21.00
C ASP A 71 7.91 11.42 19.69
N MET A 72 8.96 11.24 18.87
CA MET A 72 8.82 10.61 17.56
C MET A 72 9.05 9.10 17.61
N ILE A 73 8.15 8.36 16.95
CA ILE A 73 8.20 6.90 16.85
C ILE A 73 8.68 6.46 15.46
N ASP A 74 9.29 5.27 15.36
CA ASP A 74 9.61 4.67 14.06
C ASP A 74 8.30 4.25 13.37
N ILE A 75 7.89 5.03 12.36
CA ILE A 75 6.67 4.78 11.60
C ILE A 75 6.90 3.71 10.53
N LYS A 76 8.13 3.59 10.01
CA LYS A 76 8.48 2.71 8.87
C LYS A 76 8.74 1.28 9.32
N ASN A 77 9.50 1.09 10.40
CA ASN A 77 9.89 -0.22 10.94
C ASN A 77 9.25 -0.48 12.31
N ARG A 78 7.96 -0.23 12.43
CA ARG A 78 7.19 -0.46 13.67
C ARG A 78 7.47 -1.85 14.24
N ARG A 79 7.74 -1.85 15.54
CA ARG A 79 7.84 -3.04 16.38
C ARG A 79 6.54 -3.28 17.13
N CYS A 80 6.40 -4.48 17.66
CA CYS A 80 5.36 -4.80 18.61
C CYS A 80 5.47 -3.83 19.80
N GLU A 81 4.33 -3.35 20.29
CA GLU A 81 4.28 -2.37 21.39
C GLU A 81 4.50 -3.00 22.76
N ALA A 82 4.53 -4.33 22.86
CA ALA A 82 4.95 -5.01 24.07
C ALA A 82 6.42 -4.73 24.39
N GLU A 83 6.69 -4.35 25.64
CA GLU A 83 8.03 -4.08 26.17
C GLU A 83 9.00 -5.22 25.83
N GLY A 84 10.19 -4.86 25.32
CA GLY A 84 11.23 -5.82 24.92
C GLY A 84 10.94 -6.62 23.64
N CYS A 85 9.83 -6.40 22.95
CA CYS A 85 9.48 -7.18 21.77
C CYS A 85 9.99 -6.56 20.45
N SER A 86 10.93 -7.25 19.79
CA SER A 86 11.51 -6.83 18.50
C SER A 86 10.75 -7.34 17.26
N THR A 87 9.65 -8.08 17.46
CA THR A 87 8.88 -8.67 16.36
C THR A 87 8.02 -7.63 15.64
N HIS A 88 7.77 -7.84 14.34
CA HIS A 88 6.88 -6.95 13.58
C HIS A 88 5.41 -7.22 13.92
N PRO A 89 4.59 -6.17 14.15
CA PRO A 89 3.22 -6.34 14.53
C PRO A 89 2.35 -6.82 13.36
N THR A 90 1.57 -7.86 13.60
CA THR A 90 0.61 -8.44 12.66
C THR A 90 -0.84 -8.31 13.13
N TYR A 91 -1.05 -8.00 14.41
CA TYR A 91 -2.34 -7.89 15.07
C TYR A 91 -2.69 -6.43 15.39
N GLY A 92 -3.99 -6.13 15.34
CA GLY A 92 -4.54 -4.82 15.73
C GLY A 92 -6.07 -4.79 15.65
N PHE A 93 -6.67 -3.69 16.05
CA PHE A 93 -8.12 -3.52 15.97
C PHE A 93 -8.59 -3.14 14.56
N ALA A 94 -9.86 -3.42 14.27
CA ALA A 94 -10.48 -3.02 13.02
C ALA A 94 -10.36 -1.50 12.82
N GLY A 95 -9.93 -1.07 11.63
CA GLY A 95 -9.71 0.36 11.31
C GLY A 95 -8.41 0.96 11.86
N GLN A 96 -7.68 0.26 12.74
CA GLN A 96 -6.43 0.75 13.32
C GLN A 96 -5.19 0.12 12.65
N LYS A 97 -4.02 0.72 12.90
CA LYS A 97 -2.73 0.13 12.52
C LYS A 97 -2.42 -1.09 13.41
N ARG A 98 -1.60 -2.00 12.88
CA ARG A 98 -1.12 -3.17 13.62
C ARG A 98 -0.16 -2.67 14.71
N ARG A 99 -0.39 -3.07 15.95
CA ARG A 99 0.39 -2.65 17.13
C ARG A 99 1.06 -3.82 17.84
N PHE A 100 0.52 -5.03 17.69
CA PHE A 100 1.00 -6.20 18.42
C PHE A 100 1.37 -7.35 17.49
N CYS A 101 2.27 -8.22 17.93
CA CYS A 101 2.56 -9.50 17.27
C CYS A 101 1.61 -10.60 17.77
N GLY A 102 1.75 -11.81 17.24
CA GLY A 102 0.88 -12.93 17.63
C GLY A 102 1.03 -13.37 19.08
N ALA A 103 2.22 -13.21 19.66
CA ALA A 103 2.47 -13.51 21.07
C ALA A 103 1.81 -12.48 22.01
N HIS A 104 1.63 -11.24 21.55
CA HIS A 104 1.12 -10.13 22.36
C HIS A 104 -0.24 -9.62 21.89
N LYS A 105 -1.04 -10.46 21.22
CA LYS A 105 -2.38 -10.07 20.77
C LYS A 105 -3.29 -9.89 21.99
N LEU A 106 -4.12 -8.84 21.96
CA LEU A 106 -5.22 -8.67 22.92
C LEU A 106 -6.51 -9.27 22.36
N GLU A 107 -7.47 -9.52 23.24
CA GLU A 107 -8.82 -9.93 22.82
C GLU A 107 -9.43 -8.90 21.87
N GLY A 108 -10.16 -9.37 20.86
CA GLY A 108 -10.74 -8.53 19.81
C GLY A 108 -9.76 -8.04 18.73
N MET A 109 -8.46 -8.35 18.81
CA MET A 109 -7.51 -8.03 17.74
C MET A 109 -7.59 -8.99 16.55
N LEU A 110 -7.53 -8.43 15.35
CA LEU A 110 -7.54 -9.16 14.08
C LEU A 110 -6.12 -9.44 13.61
N ASP A 111 -5.87 -10.64 13.06
CA ASP A 111 -4.65 -10.93 12.32
C ASP A 111 -4.72 -10.34 10.90
N PHE A 112 -3.83 -9.38 10.59
CA PHE A 112 -3.78 -8.72 9.29
C PHE A 112 -2.92 -9.48 8.27
N LYS A 113 -2.03 -10.38 8.71
CA LYS A 113 -1.12 -11.13 7.83
C LYS A 113 -1.80 -12.42 7.35
N SER A 114 -2.46 -13.12 8.27
CA SER A 114 -2.97 -14.49 8.08
C SER A 114 -4.48 -14.61 8.21
N SER A 115 -5.25 -13.54 7.93
CA SER A 115 -6.71 -13.63 7.90
C SER A 115 -7.13 -14.77 6.95
N ARG A 116 -7.83 -15.77 7.48
CA ARG A 116 -8.48 -16.85 6.71
C ARG A 116 -9.92 -16.47 6.42
N CYS A 117 -10.55 -17.19 5.50
CA CYS A 117 -11.97 -17.09 5.29
C CYS A 117 -12.71 -17.35 6.61
N SER A 118 -13.71 -16.53 6.94
CA SER A 118 -14.50 -16.64 8.16
C SER A 118 -15.36 -17.91 8.24
N THR A 119 -15.37 -18.71 7.18
CA THR A 119 -16.03 -20.02 7.17
C THR A 119 -15.16 -21.02 7.94
N PRO A 120 -15.68 -21.70 8.98
CA PRO A 120 -14.95 -22.73 9.72
C PRO A 120 -14.33 -23.77 8.78
N GLY A 121 -13.07 -24.13 9.04
CA GLY A 121 -12.34 -25.14 8.25
C GLY A 121 -11.85 -24.66 6.87
N CYS A 122 -12.10 -23.42 6.45
CA CYS A 122 -11.64 -22.94 5.14
C CYS A 122 -10.19 -22.39 5.20
N PRO A 123 -9.22 -23.01 4.49
CA PRO A 123 -7.84 -22.54 4.49
C PRO A 123 -7.60 -21.35 3.53
N ARG A 124 -8.58 -21.01 2.68
CA ARG A 124 -8.42 -19.98 1.65
C ARG A 124 -8.32 -18.59 2.27
N ARG A 125 -7.45 -17.74 1.70
CA ARG A 125 -7.39 -16.32 2.07
C ARG A 125 -8.66 -15.61 1.58
N PRO A 126 -9.24 -14.72 2.39
CA PRO A 126 -10.41 -13.98 1.99
C PRO A 126 -10.04 -12.87 1.01
N SER A 127 -10.89 -12.71 0.01
CA SER A 127 -10.84 -11.60 -0.95
C SER A 127 -12.16 -10.83 -1.04
N TYR A 128 -13.26 -11.40 -0.55
CA TYR A 128 -14.60 -10.85 -0.66
C TYR A 128 -15.09 -10.27 0.68
N ALA A 129 -15.79 -9.15 0.61
CA ALA A 129 -16.50 -8.52 1.72
C ALA A 129 -17.58 -7.55 1.21
N PHE A 130 -18.45 -7.09 2.10
CA PHE A 130 -19.35 -5.99 1.81
C PHE A 130 -18.57 -4.69 1.52
N PRO A 131 -19.13 -3.76 0.72
CA PRO A 131 -18.50 -2.47 0.44
C PRO A 131 -18.04 -1.77 1.73
N GLY A 132 -16.81 -1.25 1.72
CA GLY A 132 -16.19 -0.58 2.87
C GLY A 132 -15.73 -1.51 4.01
N LYS A 133 -16.01 -2.81 3.96
CA LYS A 133 -15.52 -3.80 4.94
C LYS A 133 -14.25 -4.48 4.45
N ARG A 134 -13.52 -5.09 5.40
CA ARG A 134 -12.32 -5.87 5.10
C ARG A 134 -12.71 -7.26 4.60
N ALA A 135 -11.92 -7.79 3.67
CA ALA A 135 -12.08 -9.16 3.14
C ALA A 135 -12.23 -10.17 4.28
N SER A 136 -13.38 -10.83 4.34
CA SER A 136 -13.70 -11.84 5.34
C SER A 136 -13.99 -13.19 4.71
N ARG A 137 -14.40 -13.23 3.43
CA ARG A 137 -14.72 -14.48 2.75
C ARG A 137 -13.89 -14.71 1.49
N CYS A 138 -13.66 -15.97 1.14
CA CYS A 138 -13.00 -16.34 -0.11
C CYS A 138 -14.02 -16.36 -1.27
N SER A 139 -13.53 -16.54 -2.50
CA SER A 139 -14.40 -16.63 -3.69
C SER A 139 -15.47 -17.72 -3.59
N GLY A 140 -15.15 -18.84 -2.95
CA GLY A 140 -16.06 -19.97 -2.76
C GLY A 140 -17.10 -19.75 -1.65
N HIS A 141 -16.93 -18.74 -0.80
CA HIS A 141 -17.84 -18.46 0.33
C HIS A 141 -18.45 -17.06 0.28
N LYS A 142 -18.31 -16.34 -0.84
CA LYS A 142 -18.95 -15.03 -1.01
C LYS A 142 -20.47 -15.21 -0.96
N VAL A 143 -21.17 -14.27 -0.33
CA VAL A 143 -22.63 -14.15 -0.40
C VAL A 143 -23.03 -12.98 -1.26
N MET A 144 -24.30 -12.94 -1.65
CA MET A 144 -24.88 -11.81 -2.38
C MET A 144 -24.59 -10.49 -1.65
N GLY A 145 -24.19 -9.47 -2.41
CA GLY A 145 -23.75 -8.18 -1.87
C GLY A 145 -22.27 -8.08 -1.50
N MET A 146 -21.49 -9.18 -1.52
CA MET A 146 -20.04 -9.11 -1.33
C MET A 146 -19.29 -8.83 -2.65
N ILE A 147 -18.37 -7.88 -2.60
CA ILE A 147 -17.44 -7.54 -3.69
C ILE A 147 -16.04 -8.04 -3.37
N ASP A 148 -15.22 -8.28 -4.38
CA ASP A 148 -13.79 -8.55 -4.16
C ASP A 148 -13.08 -7.22 -3.83
N VAL A 149 -12.55 -7.14 -2.61
CA VAL A 149 -11.90 -5.94 -2.06
C VAL A 149 -10.38 -6.04 -2.13
N LYS A 150 -9.84 -7.14 -2.66
CA LYS A 150 -8.40 -7.38 -2.80
C LYS A 150 -7.91 -7.09 -4.20
N HIS A 151 -8.69 -7.42 -5.22
CA HIS A 151 -8.35 -7.20 -6.61
C HIS A 151 -9.06 -5.97 -7.17
N ARG A 152 -8.46 -5.34 -8.18
CA ARG A 152 -9.07 -4.19 -8.85
C ARG A 152 -10.21 -4.64 -9.75
N HIS A 153 -11.35 -3.96 -9.61
CA HIS A 153 -12.50 -4.08 -10.48
C HIS A 153 -12.56 -2.91 -11.46
N CYS A 154 -13.35 -3.07 -12.52
CA CYS A 154 -13.52 -2.00 -13.50
C CYS A 154 -14.34 -0.85 -12.91
N GLU A 155 -13.99 0.38 -13.28
CA GLU A 155 -14.55 1.61 -12.69
C GLU A 155 -15.98 1.91 -13.16
N ALA A 156 -16.54 1.09 -14.07
CA ALA A 156 -17.93 1.22 -14.50
C ALA A 156 -18.90 0.80 -13.38
N PRO A 157 -20.03 1.51 -13.21
CA PRO A 157 -21.03 1.15 -12.22
C PRO A 157 -21.50 -0.30 -12.43
N ASN A 158 -21.55 -1.09 -11.35
CA ASN A 158 -21.92 -2.51 -11.33
C ASN A 158 -21.00 -3.48 -12.06
N CYS A 159 -19.77 -3.07 -12.38
CA CYS A 159 -18.80 -3.95 -13.04
C CYS A 159 -17.99 -4.78 -12.05
N SER A 160 -18.35 -6.06 -11.91
CA SER A 160 -17.65 -7.04 -11.05
C SER A 160 -16.49 -7.76 -11.76
N LYS A 161 -16.21 -7.44 -13.03
CA LYS A 161 -15.11 -8.03 -13.80
C LYS A 161 -13.76 -7.58 -13.22
N ARG A 162 -12.86 -8.54 -12.99
CA ARG A 162 -11.48 -8.30 -12.55
C ARG A 162 -10.71 -7.65 -13.69
N VAL A 163 -9.92 -6.61 -13.39
CA VAL A 163 -8.99 -6.05 -14.37
C VAL A 163 -7.82 -7.01 -14.56
N GLU A 164 -7.66 -7.56 -15.76
CA GLU A 164 -6.53 -8.39 -16.13
C GLU A 164 -5.27 -7.52 -16.27
N THR A 165 -4.46 -7.45 -15.23
CA THR A 165 -3.16 -6.78 -15.30
C THR A 165 -2.19 -7.71 -16.00
N ARG A 166 -1.86 -7.44 -17.28
CA ARG A 166 -0.72 -8.09 -17.95
C ARG A 166 0.53 -7.92 -17.07
N ARG A 167 1.07 -9.04 -16.58
CA ARG A 167 2.35 -9.06 -15.87
C ARG A 167 3.43 -8.61 -16.87
N ARG A 168 4.19 -7.56 -16.55
CA ARG A 168 5.45 -7.29 -17.25
C ARG A 168 6.41 -8.41 -16.88
N GLY A 169 6.87 -9.18 -17.88
CA GLY A 169 7.86 -10.26 -17.68
C GLY A 169 7.45 -11.62 -18.25
N SER A 170 6.92 -11.66 -19.46
CA SER A 170 6.90 -12.88 -20.26
C SER A 170 7.31 -12.47 -21.66
N THR A 171 8.56 -12.75 -22.01
CA THR A 171 9.04 -12.76 -23.39
C THR A 171 8.14 -13.71 -24.16
N ALA A 172 7.21 -13.16 -24.94
CA ALA A 172 6.49 -13.94 -25.93
C ALA A 172 7.48 -14.20 -27.06
N SER A 173 7.94 -15.45 -27.14
CA SER A 173 8.62 -15.98 -28.32
C SER A 173 7.75 -15.71 -29.54
N SER A 174 8.30 -14.99 -30.50
CA SER A 174 7.68 -14.75 -31.79
C SER A 174 7.55 -16.09 -32.53
N SER A 175 6.35 -16.62 -32.63
CA SER A 175 6.02 -17.61 -33.67
C SER A 175 5.32 -16.87 -34.79
N SER A 176 6.12 -16.41 -35.75
CA SER A 176 5.63 -15.94 -37.04
C SER A 176 4.98 -17.12 -37.76
N ALA A 177 3.66 -17.12 -37.87
CA ALA A 177 2.97 -17.94 -38.86
C ALA A 177 3.11 -17.21 -40.21
N ALA A 178 4.02 -17.71 -41.03
CA ALA A 178 4.13 -17.33 -42.42
C ALA A 178 2.86 -17.79 -43.17
N GLN A 179 2.21 -16.84 -43.82
CA GLN A 179 1.34 -17.10 -44.96
C GLN A 179 2.23 -17.50 -46.13
N GLN A 180 1.91 -18.60 -46.80
CA GLN A 180 2.30 -18.85 -48.18
C GLN A 180 1.35 -19.90 -48.77
N ASP A 181 0.78 -19.50 -49.90
CA ASP A 181 -0.01 -20.22 -50.93
C ASP A 181 -1.24 -21.03 -50.51
#